data_AF-A0A929ILD8-F1
#
_entry.id   AF-A0A929ILD8-F1
#
_cell.length_a   1.000
_cell.length_b   1.000
_cell.length_c   1.000
_cell.angle_alpha   90.00
_cell.angle_beta   90.00
_cell.angle_gamma   90.00
#
_symmetry.space_group_name_H-M   'P 1'
#
loop_
_entity.id
_entity.type
_entity.pdbx_description
1 polymer ?
#
loop_
_entity_poly.entity_id
_entity_poly.type
_entity_poly.pdbx_seq_one_letter_code
_entity_poly.pdbx_strand_id
1 'polypeptide(L)' 'MTRKPLVIVTRKLPDVIETRLMELFETQLNLDDKPMNQAELVKAVQEADVLVPTVTDSID' A
#
# COMPACT_ATOMS: atom_id res chain seq x y z
N MET A 1 -13.94 -18.83 5.75
CA MET A 1 -14.14 -17.69 4.84
C MET A 1 -12.76 -17.13 4.54
N THR A 2 -12.39 -17.01 3.27
CA THR A 2 -11.10 -16.43 2.87
C THR A 2 -11.19 -14.91 3.00
N ARG A 3 -10.38 -14.29 3.86
CA ARG A 3 -10.31 -12.82 3.98
C ARG A 3 -9.70 -12.24 2.70
N LYS A 4 -10.15 -11.05 2.28
CA LYS A 4 -9.44 -10.30 1.23
C LYS A 4 -8.02 -9.96 1.74
N PRO A 5 -6.97 -10.14 0.93
CA PRO A 5 -5.63 -9.66 1.28
C PRO A 5 -5.63 -8.16 1.56
N LEU A 6 -4.92 -7.74 2.60
CA LEU A 6 -4.63 -6.33 2.88
C LEU A 6 -3.49 -5.84 1.98
N VAL A 7 -3.79 -4.86 1.14
CA VAL A 7 -2.86 -4.19 0.23
C VAL A 7 -2.57 -2.78 0.75
N ILE A 8 -1.30 -2.48 1.02
CA ILE A 8 -0.86 -1.12 1.40
C ILE A 8 -0.04 -0.52 0.25
N VAL A 9 -0.45 0.66 -0.24
CA VAL A 9 0.30 1.41 -1.27
C VAL A 9 1.15 2.50 -0.62
N THR A 10 2.43 2.61 -1.00
CA THR A 10 3.35 3.57 -0.35
C THR A 10 3.27 4.98 -0.94
N ARG A 11 2.69 5.13 -2.14
CA ARG A 11 2.51 6.40 -2.87
C ARG A 11 1.18 6.38 -3.64
N LYS A 12 0.74 7.54 -4.11
CA LYS A 12 -0.49 7.65 -4.90
C LYS A 12 -0.32 6.97 -6.26
N LEU A 13 -1.33 6.21 -6.66
CA LEU A 13 -1.42 5.60 -7.99
C LEU A 13 -2.48 6.33 -8.83
N PRO A 14 -2.52 6.13 -10.16
CA PRO A 14 -3.63 6.61 -10.98
C PRO A 14 -4.98 6.12 -10.41
N ASP A 15 -5.99 7.00 -10.37
CA ASP A 15 -7.28 6.74 -9.73
C ASP A 15 -7.96 5.42 -10.19
N VAL A 16 -7.80 5.06 -11.47
CA VAL A 16 -8.33 3.80 -12.03
C VAL A 16 -7.72 2.56 -11.36
N ILE A 17 -6.45 2.63 -10.97
CA ILE A 17 -5.74 1.54 -10.29
C ILE A 17 -6.21 1.47 -8.83
N GLU A 18 -6.25 2.61 -8.13
CA GLU A 18 -6.71 2.68 -6.74
C GLU A 18 -8.15 2.17 -6.60
N THR A 19 -9.03 2.57 -7.52
CA THR A 19 -10.42 2.09 -7.58
C THR A 19 -10.46 0.57 -7.74
N ARG A 20 -9.66 0.02 -8.66
CA ARG A 20 -9.65 -1.42 -8.90
C ARG A 20 -9.08 -2.21 -7.72
N LEU A 21 -8.08 -1.67 -7.02
CA LEU A 21 -7.54 -2.28 -5.80
C LEU A 21 -8.61 -2.34 -4.71
N MET A 22 -9.32 -1.25 -4.46
CA MET A 22 -10.39 -1.20 -3.45
C MET A 22 -11.57 -2.14 -3.76
N GLU A 23 -11.88 -2.36 -5.03
CA GLU A 23 -12.90 -3.35 -5.44
C GLU A 23 -12.47 -4.79 -5.08
N LEU A 24 -11.21 -5.13 -5.38
CA LEU A 24 -10.70 -6.49 -5.31
C LEU A 24 -10.17 -6.86 -3.91
N PHE A 25 -9.59 -5.91 -3.19
CA PHE A 25 -8.82 -6.14 -1.97
C PHE A 25 -9.21 -5.20 -0.83
N GLU A 26 -8.82 -5.55 0.39
CA GLU A 26 -8.80 -4.58 1.48
C GLU A 26 -7.60 -3.67 1.24
N THR A 27 -7.82 -2.39 0.94
CA THR A 27 -6.75 -1.50 0.45
C THR A 27 -6.59 -0.28 1.35
N GLN A 28 -5.35 0.02 1.74
CA GLN A 28 -4.97 1.26 2.41
C GLN A 28 -4.19 2.15 1.44
N LEU A 29 -4.78 3.32 1.15
CA LEU A 29 -4.23 4.32 0.23
C LEU A 29 -3.38 5.37 0.94
N ASN A 30 -2.34 5.85 0.26
CA ASN A 30 -1.59 7.04 0.67
C ASN A 30 -2.18 8.28 -0.03
N LEU A 31 -3.29 8.78 0.51
CA LEU A 31 -4.07 9.87 -0.08
C LEU A 31 -3.29 11.20 -0.19
N ASP A 32 -2.34 11.42 0.71
CA ASP A 32 -1.51 12.63 0.76
C ASP A 32 -0.31 12.58 -0.21
N ASP A 33 -0.07 11.42 -0.84
CA ASP A 33 1.12 11.14 -1.64
C ASP A 33 2.42 11.62 -0.97
N LYS A 34 2.61 11.29 0.31
CA LYS A 34 3.83 11.59 1.06
C LYS A 34 4.74 10.36 1.14
N PRO A 35 6.05 10.46 0.91
CA PRO A 35 6.92 9.30 1.04
C PRO A 35 6.83 8.76 2.47
N MET A 36 6.64 7.45 2.61
CA MET A 36 6.69 6.81 3.92
C MET A 36 8.12 6.86 4.45
N ASN A 37 8.29 7.19 5.72
CA ASN A 37 9.58 7.04 6.38
C ASN A 37 9.86 5.56 6.71
N GLN A 38 11.08 5.25 7.14
CA GLN A 38 11.49 3.87 7.41
C GLN A 38 10.61 3.17 8.46
N ALA A 39 10.18 3.88 9.51
CA ALA A 39 9.32 3.29 10.54
C ALA A 39 7.91 3.00 10.01
N GLU A 40 7.39 3.86 9.14
CA GLU A 40 6.11 3.66 8.45
C GLU A 40 6.18 2.49 7.46
N LEU A 41 7.27 2.36 6.71
CA LEU A 41 7.51 1.22 5.80
C LEU A 41 7.60 -0.10 6.58
N VAL A 42 8.36 -0.14 7.67
CA VAL A 42 8.45 -1.33 8.53
C VAL A 42 7.09 -1.72 9.08
N LYS A 43 6.31 -0.74 9.55
CA LYS A 43 4.95 -0.99 10.03
C LYS A 43 4.05 -1.51 8.91
N ALA A 44 4.11 -0.91 7.72
CA ALA A 44 3.32 -1.34 6.57
C ALA A 44 3.65 -2.78 6.17
N VAL A 45 4.93 -3.18 6.18
CA VAL A 45 5.36 -4.56 5.90
C VAL A 45 4.86 -5.54 6.97
N GLN A 46 4.81 -5.13 8.23
CA GLN A 46 4.31 -5.99 9.33
C GLN A 46 2.80 -6.22 9.25
N GLU A 47 2.04 -5.23 8.76
CA GLU A 47 0.58 -5.27 8.71
C GLU A 47 0.04 -5.83 7.39
N ALA A 48 0.68 -5.51 6.26
CA ALA A 48 0.19 -5.84 4.93
C ALA A 48 0.35 -7.32 4.57
N ASP A 49 -0.65 -7.88 3.89
CA ASP A 49 -0.50 -9.13 3.15
C ASP A 49 0.27 -8.87 1.83
N VAL A 50 0.13 -7.67 1.26
CA VAL A 50 0.82 -7.20 0.05
C VAL A 50 1.23 -5.73 0.22
N LEU A 51 2.52 -5.45 0.05
CA LEU A 51 3.03 -4.08 -0.07
C LEU A 51 3.17 -3.71 -1.56
N VAL A 52 2.71 -2.52 -1.93
CA VAL A 52 2.93 -1.92 -3.26
C VAL A 52 3.89 -0.75 -3.11
N PRO A 53 5.21 -1.00 -3.23
CA PRO A 53 6.22 0.04 -3.13
C PRO A 53 6.38 0.82 -4.43
N THR A 54 7.20 1.86 -4.38
CA THR A 54 7.70 2.64 -5.50
C THR A 54 9.22 2.57 -5.55
N VAL A 55 9.81 2.96 -6.69
CA VAL A 55 11.26 2.91 -6.92
C VAL A 55 12.09 3.77 -5.95
N THR A 56 11.44 4.68 -5.21
CA THR A 56 12.07 5.55 -4.22
C THR A 56 12.00 5.02 -2.79
N ASP A 57 11.26 3.93 -2.54
CA ASP A 57 11.20 3.33 -1.22
C ASP A 57 12.50 2.56 -0.92
N SER A 58 13.08 2.79 0.25
CA SER A 58 14.21 2.00 0.77
C SER A 58 13.68 0.90 1.68
N ILE A 59 13.82 -0.35 1.25
CA ILE A 59 13.24 -1.56 1.87
C ILE A 59 14.36 -2.55 2.30
N ASP A 60 15.62 -2.13 2.13
CA ASP A 60 16.83 -2.87 2.49
C ASP A 60 17.09 -2.92 4.01
#